data_AF-A0A7K3Z238-F1
#
_entry.id   AF-A0A7K3Z238-F1
#
_cell.length_a   1.000
_cell.length_b   1.000
_cell.length_c   1.000
_cell.angle_alpha   90.00
_cell.angle_beta   90.00
_cell.angle_gamma   90.00
#
_symmetry.space_group_name_H-M   'P 1'
#
loop_
_entity.id
_entity.type
_entity.pdbx_description
1 polymer ?
#
loop_
_entity_poly.entity_id
_entity_poly.type
_entity_poly.pdbx_seq_one_letter_code
_entity_poly.pdbx_strand_id
1 'polypeptide(L)'
;MFNGDRVFLTSPLAFEEYLTWCTKNHAPAWMSVQPFSGRNSVYCVEKLFFDFDSKDLNLAWKEANNLATMLQNSYGVQPLVCFSGSKGYHVYVWLSEIEQFDSVENAKRFYQTSQELLLKGLSFKTLDKQVLGDIKRLARIPYSVHEKSLKTCTPITMDRTELFIDDLKNYRNHGLSESFCNLCKSKNKQKTQRLANRFIPQSHKDTRPCINAALTTDLCGIAGHSMRIAVATEFLNRGFSPEQTAELFKSQSDYNIKKSLYYVRDILTRSYRPFKCSTIRKLGFCLQNCPRRPIET
;
A
#
# COMPACT_ATOMS: atom_id res chain seq x y z
N MET A 1 6.36 28.55 -10.20
CA MET A 1 7.67 28.16 -9.62
C MET A 1 7.50 26.84 -8.89
N PHE A 2 8.30 25.83 -9.21
CA PHE A 2 8.29 24.52 -8.56
C PHE A 2 9.03 24.61 -7.22
N ASN A 3 8.36 24.99 -6.13
CA ASN A 3 8.98 25.25 -4.82
C ASN A 3 9.16 23.98 -3.95
N GLY A 4 9.52 22.84 -4.54
CA GLY A 4 9.71 21.57 -3.81
C GLY A 4 8.42 20.87 -3.35
N ASP A 5 7.26 21.48 -3.54
CA ASP A 5 5.95 20.84 -3.32
C ASP A 5 5.60 19.85 -4.44
N ARG A 6 4.80 18.83 -4.08
CA ARG A 6 4.21 17.91 -5.08
C ARG A 6 3.30 18.67 -6.03
N VAL A 7 3.66 18.70 -7.30
CA VAL A 7 2.88 19.29 -8.39
C VAL A 7 2.03 18.25 -9.11
N PHE A 8 0.88 18.67 -9.62
CA PHE A 8 0.03 17.88 -10.49
C PHE A 8 -0.01 18.55 -11.86
N LEU A 9 0.56 17.88 -12.86
CA LEU A 9 0.71 18.42 -14.22
C LEU A 9 -0.34 17.77 -15.12
N THR A 10 -1.02 18.59 -15.92
CA THR A 10 -2.16 18.15 -16.76
C THR A 10 -1.90 18.30 -18.26
N SER A 11 -0.73 18.80 -18.66
CA SER A 11 -0.36 18.98 -20.07
C SER A 11 1.10 18.57 -20.34
N PRO A 12 1.41 18.12 -21.57
CA PRO A 12 2.80 17.85 -21.98
C PRO A 12 3.71 19.07 -21.84
N LEU A 13 3.23 20.26 -22.19
CA LEU A 13 4.01 21.51 -22.08
C LEU A 13 4.44 21.77 -20.62
N ALA A 14 3.52 21.64 -19.66
CA ALA A 14 3.85 21.83 -18.24
C ALA A 14 4.85 20.77 -17.73
N PHE A 15 4.84 19.57 -18.33
CA PHE A 15 5.81 18.52 -18.05
C PHE A 15 7.21 18.86 -18.59
N GLU A 16 7.30 19.39 -19.82
CA GLU A 16 8.58 19.86 -20.39
C GLU A 16 9.16 21.04 -19.61
N GLU A 17 8.32 21.98 -19.19
CA GLU A 17 8.72 23.09 -18.30
C GLU A 17 9.25 22.58 -16.96
N TYR A 18 8.62 21.54 -16.39
CA TYR A 18 9.08 20.89 -15.17
C TYR A 18 10.46 20.25 -15.35
N LEU A 19 10.68 19.51 -16.44
CA LEU A 19 11.99 18.90 -16.74
C LEU A 19 13.08 19.94 -16.97
N THR A 20 12.76 21.01 -17.69
CA THR A 20 13.67 22.14 -17.92
C THR A 20 14.06 22.80 -16.61
N TRP A 21 13.08 23.03 -15.73
CA TRP A 21 13.33 23.58 -14.41
C TRP A 21 14.21 22.65 -13.55
N CYS A 22 13.93 21.34 -13.53
CA CYS A 22 14.74 20.37 -12.80
C CYS A 22 16.20 20.40 -13.26
N THR A 23 16.42 20.41 -14.57
CA THR A 23 17.75 20.47 -15.18
C THR A 23 18.49 21.75 -14.80
N LYS A 24 17.85 22.92 -14.95
CA LYS A 24 18.45 24.24 -14.65
C LYS A 24 18.84 24.39 -13.17
N ASN A 25 18.08 23.77 -12.27
CA ASN A 25 18.28 23.92 -10.83
C ASN A 25 19.02 22.73 -10.19
N HIS A 26 19.51 21.77 -10.99
CA HIS A 26 20.06 20.49 -10.50
C HIS A 26 19.13 19.79 -9.50
N ALA A 27 17.82 19.92 -9.69
CA ALA A 27 16.80 19.33 -8.84
C ALA A 27 16.43 17.94 -9.38
N PRO A 28 16.03 17.00 -8.51
CA PRO A 28 15.64 15.69 -8.96
C PRO A 28 14.32 15.73 -9.74
N ALA A 29 14.26 15.00 -10.85
CA ALA A 29 13.05 14.86 -11.68
C ALA A 29 12.32 13.56 -11.34
N TRP A 30 11.15 13.68 -10.70
CA TRP A 30 10.35 12.56 -10.21
C TRP A 30 8.97 12.55 -10.86
N MET A 31 8.43 11.36 -11.09
CA MET A 31 7.06 11.15 -11.57
C MET A 31 6.40 10.00 -10.81
N SER A 32 5.08 10.07 -10.64
CA SER A 32 4.33 8.99 -10.02
C SER A 32 4.36 7.72 -10.87
N VAL A 33 4.43 6.57 -10.19
CA VAL A 33 4.40 5.26 -10.87
C VAL A 33 3.00 4.92 -11.39
N GLN A 34 1.95 5.63 -10.96
CA GLN A 34 0.58 5.52 -11.47
C GLN A 34 0.03 6.86 -11.96
N PRO A 35 -1.01 6.86 -12.80
CA PRO A 35 -1.79 8.04 -13.15
C PRO A 35 -2.63 8.57 -11.97
N PHE A 36 -2.78 9.90 -11.91
CA PHE A 36 -3.56 10.59 -10.88
C PHE A 36 -4.65 11.44 -11.55
N SER A 37 -5.83 11.51 -10.92
CA SER A 37 -6.92 12.41 -11.34
C SER A 37 -6.89 13.75 -10.60
N GLY A 38 -6.02 13.88 -9.60
CA GLY A 38 -5.81 15.10 -8.83
C GLY A 38 -4.77 14.88 -7.74
N ARG A 39 -4.51 15.90 -6.93
CA ARG A 39 -3.50 15.83 -5.86
C ARG A 39 -3.80 14.70 -4.89
N ASN A 40 -2.88 13.75 -4.75
CA ASN A 40 -3.00 12.56 -3.90
C ASN A 40 -4.15 11.58 -4.25
N SER A 41 -4.79 11.72 -5.41
CA SER A 41 -5.86 10.85 -5.89
C SER A 41 -5.38 9.98 -7.05
N VAL A 42 -5.05 8.72 -6.77
CA VAL A 42 -4.67 7.74 -7.80
C VAL A 42 -5.91 7.44 -8.63
N TYR A 43 -5.79 7.53 -9.96
CA TYR A 43 -6.89 7.32 -10.88
C TYR A 43 -7.08 5.85 -11.24
N CYS A 44 -5.99 5.17 -11.58
CA CYS A 44 -6.00 3.79 -12.04
C CYS A 44 -4.65 3.11 -11.77
N VAL A 45 -4.58 1.81 -12.00
CA VAL A 45 -3.35 1.05 -12.09
C VAL A 45 -3.09 0.71 -13.56
N GLU A 46 -1.98 1.20 -14.12
CA GLU A 46 -1.60 0.89 -15.51
C GLU A 46 -0.34 0.00 -15.60
N LYS A 47 0.46 -0.03 -14.52
CA LYS A 47 1.73 -0.73 -14.46
C LYS A 47 2.11 -1.10 -13.03
N LEU A 48 2.99 -2.06 -12.86
CA LEU A 48 3.64 -2.42 -11.60
C LEU A 48 5.06 -1.88 -11.60
N PHE A 49 5.57 -1.51 -10.43
CA PHE A 49 6.91 -0.96 -10.25
C PHE A 49 7.66 -1.73 -9.16
N PHE A 50 8.91 -2.07 -9.45
CA PHE A 50 9.84 -2.70 -8.52
C PHE A 50 11.14 -1.90 -8.50
N ASP A 51 11.71 -1.72 -7.31
CA ASP A 51 12.90 -0.90 -7.08
C ASP A 51 13.99 -1.78 -6.48
N PHE A 52 15.09 -1.94 -7.20
CA PHE A 52 16.25 -2.73 -6.76
C PHE A 52 17.41 -1.79 -6.46
N ASP A 53 17.75 -1.60 -5.18
CA ASP A 53 18.82 -0.69 -4.74
C ASP A 53 19.90 -1.44 -3.95
N SER A 54 21.17 -1.19 -4.26
CA SER A 54 22.30 -1.81 -3.60
C SER A 54 23.59 -1.01 -3.76
N LYS A 55 24.49 -1.10 -2.78
CA LYS A 55 25.87 -0.64 -2.98
C LYS A 55 26.60 -1.48 -4.04
N ASP A 56 26.23 -2.75 -4.19
CA ASP A 56 26.69 -3.64 -5.25
C ASP A 56 25.73 -3.55 -6.45
N LEU A 57 26.11 -2.73 -7.43
CA LEU A 57 25.31 -2.49 -8.63
C LEU A 57 25.18 -3.76 -9.50
N ASN A 58 26.17 -4.68 -9.47
CA ASN A 58 26.09 -5.92 -10.25
C ASN A 58 25.08 -6.88 -9.62
N LEU A 59 25.00 -6.94 -8.30
CA LEU A 59 23.95 -7.69 -7.61
C LEU A 59 22.56 -7.12 -7.92
N ALA A 60 22.38 -5.78 -7.82
CA ALA A 60 21.10 -5.15 -8.13
C ALA A 60 20.66 -5.40 -9.57
N TRP A 61 21.61 -5.32 -10.52
CA TRP A 61 21.37 -5.67 -11.92
C TRP A 61 20.95 -7.14 -12.06
N LYS A 62 21.71 -8.06 -11.47
CA LYS A 62 21.42 -9.50 -11.55
C LYS A 62 20.03 -9.83 -11.05
N GLU A 63 19.61 -9.25 -9.92
CA GLU A 63 18.28 -9.50 -9.35
C GLU A 63 17.16 -8.85 -10.17
N ALA A 64 17.34 -7.61 -10.64
CA ALA A 64 16.38 -6.94 -11.52
C ALA A 64 16.22 -7.68 -12.85
N ASN A 65 17.33 -8.10 -13.48
CA ASN A 65 17.35 -8.87 -14.71
C ASN A 65 16.73 -10.27 -14.52
N ASN A 66 16.97 -10.92 -13.39
CA ASN A 66 16.35 -12.21 -13.08
C ASN A 66 14.82 -12.08 -12.95
N LEU A 67 14.33 -11.05 -12.25
CA LEU A 67 12.89 -10.76 -12.22
C LEU A 67 12.35 -10.54 -13.63
N ALA A 68 12.99 -9.66 -14.42
CA ALA A 68 12.51 -9.30 -15.74
C ALA A 68 12.50 -10.49 -16.72
N THR A 69 13.55 -11.33 -16.69
CA THR A 69 13.66 -12.57 -17.48
C THR A 69 12.59 -13.59 -17.08
N MET A 70 12.38 -13.79 -15.77
CA MET A 70 11.34 -14.69 -15.27
C MET A 70 9.96 -14.24 -15.74
N LEU A 71 9.70 -12.93 -15.70
CA LEU A 71 8.43 -12.35 -16.15
C LEU A 71 8.20 -12.59 -17.64
N GLN A 72 9.21 -12.35 -18.48
CA GLN A 72 9.14 -12.69 -19.92
C GLN A 72 8.83 -14.17 -20.13
N ASN A 73 9.59 -15.06 -19.49
CA ASN A 73 9.47 -16.50 -19.72
C ASN A 73 8.17 -17.10 -19.16
N SER A 74 7.68 -16.60 -18.02
CA SER A 74 6.55 -17.20 -17.30
C SER A 74 5.20 -16.56 -17.61
N TYR A 75 5.20 -15.30 -18.05
CA TYR A 75 3.98 -14.52 -18.28
C TYR A 75 3.89 -13.95 -19.69
N GLY A 76 4.94 -14.08 -20.52
CA GLY A 76 4.98 -13.48 -21.86
C GLY A 76 4.97 -11.95 -21.84
N VAL A 77 5.27 -11.34 -20.69
CA VAL A 77 5.24 -9.88 -20.55
C VAL A 77 6.56 -9.26 -20.97
N GLN A 78 6.56 -8.00 -21.39
CA GLN A 78 7.78 -7.24 -21.64
C GLN A 78 7.98 -6.19 -20.55
N PRO A 79 8.91 -6.41 -19.58
CA PRO A 79 9.27 -5.40 -18.61
C PRO A 79 10.17 -4.32 -19.23
N LEU A 80 10.06 -3.09 -18.73
CA LEU A 80 11.08 -2.06 -18.92
C LEU A 80 12.02 -2.06 -17.72
N VAL A 81 13.32 -2.19 -17.96
CA VAL A 81 14.34 -2.03 -16.93
C VAL A 81 15.04 -0.70 -17.15
N CYS A 82 15.21 0.10 -16.09
CA CYS A 82 15.96 1.35 -16.14
C CYS A 82 17.06 1.33 -15.08
N PHE A 83 18.28 1.71 -15.45
CA PHE A 83 19.28 2.13 -14.49
C PHE A 83 18.79 3.42 -13.81
N SER A 84 18.79 3.48 -12.47
CA SER A 84 18.23 4.61 -11.71
C SER A 84 19.09 5.89 -11.76
N GLY A 85 20.26 5.83 -12.39
CA GLY A 85 21.26 6.88 -12.39
C GLY A 85 22.23 6.80 -11.20
N SER A 86 22.05 5.88 -10.25
CA SER A 86 22.93 5.80 -9.07
C SER A 86 23.23 4.36 -8.67
N LYS A 87 22.47 3.79 -7.74
CA LYS A 87 22.80 2.52 -7.04
C LYS A 87 21.86 1.37 -7.36
N GLY A 88 20.98 1.54 -8.35
CA GLY A 88 19.90 0.58 -8.53
C GLY A 88 19.28 0.56 -9.92
N TYR A 89 18.25 -0.27 -10.01
CA TYR A 89 17.47 -0.52 -11.20
C TYR A 89 15.99 -0.48 -10.87
N HIS A 90 15.23 0.17 -11.74
CA HIS A 90 13.77 0.15 -11.71
C HIS A 90 13.27 -0.88 -12.72
N VAL A 91 12.25 -1.65 -12.35
CA VAL A 91 11.56 -2.56 -13.27
C VAL A 91 10.09 -2.15 -13.33
N TYR A 92 9.62 -1.81 -14.53
CA TYR A 92 8.23 -1.48 -14.82
C TYR A 92 7.58 -2.62 -15.60
N VAL A 93 6.37 -3.01 -15.21
CA VAL A 93 5.62 -4.09 -15.87
C VAL A 93 4.21 -3.59 -16.15
N TRP A 94 3.86 -3.37 -17.41
CA TRP A 94 2.55 -2.84 -17.77
C TRP A 94 1.46 -3.89 -17.61
N LEU A 95 0.23 -3.42 -17.39
CA LEU A 95 -0.97 -4.21 -17.64
C LEU A 95 -1.33 -4.08 -19.12
N SER A 96 -1.93 -5.13 -19.69
CA SER A 96 -2.46 -5.04 -21.06
C SER A 96 -3.59 -4.02 -21.16
N GLU A 97 -4.41 -3.96 -20.11
CA GLU A 97 -5.51 -3.02 -19.96
C GLU A 97 -5.41 -2.27 -18.63
N ILE A 98 -5.85 -1.01 -18.63
CA ILE A 98 -5.84 -0.17 -17.44
C ILE A 98 -6.90 -0.65 -16.43
N GLU A 99 -6.51 -0.76 -15.17
CA GLU A 99 -7.40 -1.21 -14.10
C GLU A 99 -7.90 -0.04 -13.26
N GLN A 100 -9.22 0.17 -13.27
CA GLN A 100 -9.90 1.19 -12.46
C GLN A 100 -10.55 0.54 -11.23
N PHE A 101 -10.62 1.30 -10.13
CA PHE A 101 -11.15 0.83 -8.85
C PHE A 101 -11.99 1.90 -8.18
N ASP A 102 -13.05 1.47 -7.50
CA ASP A 102 -13.96 2.36 -6.76
C ASP A 102 -13.29 3.04 -5.55
N SER A 103 -12.14 2.52 -5.09
CA SER A 103 -11.39 3.09 -3.97
C SER A 103 -9.89 2.91 -4.12
N VAL A 104 -9.13 3.85 -3.55
CA VAL A 104 -7.66 3.80 -3.49
C VAL A 104 -7.18 2.59 -2.70
N GLU A 105 -7.92 2.18 -1.67
CA GLU A 105 -7.63 0.98 -0.88
C GLU A 105 -7.74 -0.30 -1.72
N ASN A 106 -8.75 -0.40 -2.59
CA ASN A 106 -8.89 -1.54 -3.49
C ASN A 106 -7.79 -1.55 -4.55
N ALA A 107 -7.47 -0.40 -5.13
CA ALA A 107 -6.35 -0.26 -6.06
C ALA A 107 -5.03 -0.66 -5.41
N LYS A 108 -4.78 -0.21 -4.16
CA LYS A 108 -3.58 -0.57 -3.38
C LYS A 108 -3.49 -2.07 -3.12
N ARG A 109 -4.61 -2.71 -2.72
CA ARG A 109 -4.66 -4.17 -2.49
C ARG A 109 -4.42 -4.95 -3.77
N PHE A 110 -5.00 -4.53 -4.89
CA PHE A 110 -4.71 -5.10 -6.20
C PHE A 110 -3.23 -4.97 -6.53
N TYR A 111 -2.70 -3.75 -6.49
CA TYR A 111 -1.30 -3.44 -6.79
C TYR A 111 -0.32 -4.31 -5.99
N GLN A 112 -0.51 -4.38 -4.67
CA GLN A 112 0.31 -5.22 -3.79
C GLN A 112 0.18 -6.71 -4.13
N THR A 113 -1.05 -7.20 -4.31
CA THR A 113 -1.29 -8.62 -4.64
C THR A 113 -0.65 -9.00 -5.96
N SER A 114 -0.75 -8.14 -6.97
CA SER A 114 -0.11 -8.34 -8.27
C SER A 114 1.41 -8.44 -8.13
N GLN A 115 2.05 -7.52 -7.40
CA GLN A 115 3.49 -7.57 -7.14
C GLN A 115 3.89 -8.86 -6.39
N GLU A 116 3.16 -9.24 -5.33
CA GLU A 116 3.43 -10.45 -4.53
C GLU A 116 3.29 -11.73 -5.36
N LEU A 117 2.27 -11.81 -6.23
CA LEU A 117 2.09 -12.97 -7.11
C LEU A 117 3.18 -13.08 -8.16
N LEU A 118 3.63 -11.97 -8.73
CA LEU A 118 4.74 -11.98 -9.68
C LEU A 118 6.05 -12.41 -9.03
N LEU A 119 6.28 -12.02 -7.78
CA LEU A 119 7.46 -12.46 -7.04
C LEU A 119 7.42 -13.95 -6.73
N LYS A 120 6.26 -14.63 -6.69
CA LYS A 120 6.11 -16.09 -6.45
C LYS A 120 6.98 -16.66 -5.31
N GLY A 121 7.24 -15.89 -4.25
CA GLY A 121 8.11 -16.32 -3.14
C GLY A 121 9.61 -16.22 -3.41
N LEU A 122 10.03 -15.69 -4.57
CA LEU A 122 11.40 -15.24 -4.80
C LEU A 122 11.78 -14.19 -3.77
N SER A 123 12.99 -14.34 -3.23
CA SER A 123 13.56 -13.41 -2.27
C SER A 123 14.79 -12.76 -2.89
N PHE A 124 14.65 -11.48 -3.22
CA PHE A 124 15.71 -10.63 -3.74
C PHE A 124 16.27 -9.79 -2.59
N LYS A 125 17.60 -9.75 -2.46
CA LYS A 125 18.27 -9.00 -1.40
C LYS A 125 18.23 -7.49 -1.64
N THR A 126 18.25 -7.06 -2.89
CA THR A 126 18.32 -5.65 -3.28
C THR A 126 16.95 -5.05 -3.58
N LEU A 127 15.88 -5.87 -3.63
CA LEU A 127 14.52 -5.38 -3.80
C LEU A 127 14.06 -4.58 -2.56
N ASP A 128 13.74 -3.30 -2.74
CA ASP A 128 13.14 -2.47 -1.69
C ASP A 128 11.69 -2.91 -1.45
N LYS A 129 11.49 -3.70 -0.39
CA LYS A 129 10.18 -4.23 0.00
C LYS A 129 9.19 -3.14 0.42
N GLN A 130 9.64 -1.92 0.77
CA GLN A 130 8.75 -0.82 1.13
C GLN A 130 7.99 -0.28 -0.09
N VAL A 131 8.50 -0.52 -1.30
CA VAL A 131 7.84 -0.16 -2.56
C VAL A 131 6.63 -1.07 -2.87
N LEU A 132 6.58 -2.27 -2.28
CA LEU A 132 5.47 -3.20 -2.50
C LEU A 132 4.19 -2.64 -1.85
N GLY A 133 3.15 -2.46 -2.67
CA GLY A 133 1.92 -1.80 -2.25
C GLY A 133 1.98 -0.28 -2.18
N ASP A 134 3.13 0.37 -2.42
CA ASP A 134 3.22 1.83 -2.48
C ASP A 134 2.73 2.37 -3.83
N ILE A 135 1.41 2.36 -4.00
CA ILE A 135 0.74 2.83 -5.23
C ILE A 135 0.94 4.33 -5.51
N LYS A 136 1.40 5.11 -4.52
CA LYS A 136 1.68 6.54 -4.65
C LYS A 136 3.18 6.85 -4.76
N ARG A 137 4.01 5.83 -4.99
CA ARG A 137 5.47 5.96 -5.14
C ARG A 137 5.81 6.92 -6.28
N LEU A 138 6.87 7.69 -6.06
CA LEU A 138 7.53 8.46 -7.10
C LEU A 138 8.79 7.71 -7.56
N ALA A 139 9.02 7.68 -8.86
CA ALA A 139 10.21 7.12 -9.48
C ALA A 139 10.88 8.16 -10.38
N ARG A 140 12.20 8.05 -10.54
CA ARG A 140 12.97 9.02 -11.33
C ARG A 140 12.54 8.91 -12.79
N ILE A 141 12.31 10.04 -13.44
CA ILE A 141 11.86 10.07 -14.83
C ILE A 141 12.98 9.50 -15.72
N PRO A 142 12.71 8.50 -16.59
CA PRO A 142 13.68 8.05 -17.58
C PRO A 142 14.26 9.22 -18.39
N TYR A 143 15.53 9.13 -18.71
CA TYR A 143 16.35 10.16 -19.36
C TYR A 143 16.65 11.42 -18.54
N SER A 144 16.13 11.55 -17.31
CA SER A 144 16.54 12.63 -16.42
C SER A 144 17.88 12.37 -15.74
N VAL A 145 18.58 13.44 -15.39
CA VAL A 145 19.88 13.38 -14.69
C VAL A 145 19.64 13.17 -13.19
N HIS A 146 20.39 12.24 -12.58
CA HIS A 146 20.42 12.06 -11.15
C HIS A 146 21.23 13.17 -10.48
N GLU A 147 20.65 13.92 -9.55
CA GLU A 147 21.20 15.15 -8.99
C GLU A 147 22.52 14.98 -8.25
N LYS A 148 22.72 13.83 -7.59
CA LYS A 148 23.95 13.53 -6.84
C LYS A 148 25.06 12.87 -7.65
N SER A 149 24.73 11.85 -8.44
CA SER A 149 25.71 11.07 -9.21
C SER A 149 25.99 11.64 -10.59
N LEU A 150 25.16 12.57 -11.06
CA LEU A 150 25.20 13.20 -12.38
C LEU A 150 25.05 12.23 -13.56
N LYS A 151 24.68 10.97 -13.30
CA LYS A 151 24.38 9.99 -14.36
C LYS A 151 22.91 10.03 -14.73
N THR A 152 22.61 9.66 -15.96
CA THR A 152 21.25 9.59 -16.49
C THR A 152 20.50 8.37 -15.95
N CYS A 153 19.20 8.55 -15.68
CA CYS A 153 18.26 7.45 -15.49
C CYS A 153 18.00 6.78 -16.84
N THR A 154 18.72 5.72 -17.18
CA THR A 154 18.76 5.21 -18.55
C THR A 154 17.97 3.91 -18.66
N PRO A 155 16.94 3.82 -19.52
CA PRO A 155 16.39 2.54 -19.96
C PRO A 155 17.49 1.63 -20.51
N ILE A 156 17.42 0.34 -20.20
CA ILE A 156 18.42 -0.63 -20.63
C ILE A 156 17.80 -1.92 -21.12
N THR A 157 18.52 -2.60 -22.00
CA THR A 157 18.23 -3.95 -22.49
C THR A 157 18.59 -5.01 -21.45
N MET A 158 18.21 -6.26 -21.70
CA MET A 158 18.60 -7.42 -20.89
C MET A 158 20.11 -7.73 -20.95
N ASP A 159 20.83 -7.14 -21.90
CA ASP A 159 22.29 -7.21 -22.01
C ASP A 159 22.98 -6.00 -21.35
N ARG A 160 22.21 -5.19 -20.60
CA ARG A 160 22.67 -3.99 -19.88
C ARG A 160 23.22 -2.90 -20.80
N THR A 161 22.76 -2.85 -22.04
CA THR A 161 23.06 -1.76 -22.98
C THR A 161 21.95 -0.71 -22.96
N GLU A 162 22.27 0.53 -23.33
CA GLU A 162 21.26 1.59 -23.38
C GLU A 162 20.15 1.27 -24.37
N LEU A 163 18.91 1.52 -23.96
CA LEU A 163 17.71 1.33 -24.76
C LEU A 163 17.09 2.70 -25.04
N PHE A 164 16.80 2.97 -26.31
CA PHE A 164 15.96 4.10 -26.68
C PHE A 164 14.50 3.64 -26.74
N ILE A 165 13.63 4.36 -26.04
CA ILE A 165 12.18 4.12 -26.00
C ILE A 165 11.52 5.14 -26.90
N ASP A 166 11.01 4.68 -28.04
CA ASP A 166 10.23 5.50 -28.97
C ASP A 166 8.74 5.53 -28.55
N ASP A 167 8.17 4.35 -28.27
CA ASP A 167 6.79 4.25 -27.79
C ASP A 167 6.64 3.31 -26.58
N LEU A 168 5.49 3.45 -25.91
CA LEU A 168 5.08 2.59 -24.80
C LEU A 168 4.04 1.54 -25.20
N LYS A 169 3.68 1.44 -26.48
CA LYS A 169 2.62 0.53 -26.96
C LYS A 169 3.07 -0.91 -26.84
N ASN A 170 4.33 -1.19 -27.18
CA ASN A 170 4.85 -2.55 -27.13
C ASN A 170 4.80 -3.16 -25.72
N TYR A 171 5.06 -2.36 -24.67
CA TYR A 171 4.97 -2.82 -23.28
C TYR A 171 3.53 -3.11 -22.85
N ARG A 172 2.53 -2.39 -23.38
CA ARG A 172 1.10 -2.66 -23.13
C ARG A 172 0.62 -3.87 -23.91
N ASN A 173 1.00 -4.01 -25.18
CA ASN A 173 0.66 -5.17 -26.00
C ASN A 173 1.19 -6.48 -25.39
N HIS A 174 2.38 -6.42 -24.77
CA HIS A 174 2.97 -7.49 -23.98
C HIS A 174 2.84 -7.22 -22.47
N GLY A 175 1.71 -6.65 -22.07
CA GLY A 175 1.38 -6.39 -20.67
C GLY A 175 0.84 -7.63 -19.97
N LEU A 176 0.64 -7.52 -18.65
CA LEU A 176 -0.03 -8.55 -17.86
C LEU A 176 -1.48 -8.70 -18.33
N SER A 177 -1.85 -9.94 -18.67
CA SER A 177 -3.16 -10.24 -19.26
C SER A 177 -4.33 -10.01 -18.30
N GLU A 178 -5.52 -9.85 -18.87
CA GLU A 178 -6.76 -9.73 -18.11
C GLU A 178 -6.98 -10.91 -17.15
N SER A 179 -6.63 -12.13 -17.58
CA SER A 179 -6.72 -13.33 -16.73
C SER A 179 -5.85 -13.23 -15.46
N PHE A 180 -4.66 -12.63 -15.55
CA PHE A 180 -3.81 -12.37 -14.39
C PHE A 180 -4.44 -11.32 -13.47
N CYS A 181 -4.96 -10.23 -14.03
CA CYS A 181 -5.66 -9.20 -13.27
C CYS A 181 -6.91 -9.77 -12.54
N ASN A 182 -7.70 -10.60 -13.22
CA ASN A 182 -8.86 -11.28 -12.66
C ASN A 182 -8.47 -12.27 -11.54
N LEU A 183 -7.36 -12.98 -11.68
CA LEU A 183 -6.79 -13.79 -10.60
C LEU A 183 -6.46 -12.94 -9.36
N CYS A 184 -5.82 -11.77 -9.54
CA CYS A 184 -5.48 -10.87 -8.44
C CYS A 184 -6.74 -10.33 -7.73
N LYS A 185 -7.74 -9.89 -8.50
CA LYS A 185 -9.05 -9.45 -7.98
C LYS A 185 -9.74 -10.57 -7.20
N SER A 186 -9.75 -11.79 -7.73
CA SER A 186 -10.37 -12.95 -7.07
C SER A 186 -9.71 -13.28 -5.72
N LYS A 187 -8.38 -13.23 -5.63
CA LYS A 187 -7.63 -13.43 -4.38
C LYS A 187 -7.95 -12.36 -3.34
N ASN A 188 -8.09 -11.11 -3.77
CA ASN A 188 -8.51 -10.02 -2.88
C ASN A 188 -9.95 -10.19 -2.37
N LYS A 189 -10.88 -10.64 -3.22
CA LYS A 189 -12.25 -10.97 -2.82
C LYS A 189 -12.27 -12.12 -1.81
N GLN A 190 -11.54 -13.21 -2.08
CA GLN A 190 -11.43 -14.35 -1.17
C GLN A 190 -10.80 -13.95 0.17
N LYS A 191 -9.74 -13.13 0.16
CA LYS A 191 -9.11 -12.62 1.39
C LYS A 191 -10.12 -11.80 2.18
N THR A 192 -10.84 -10.87 1.54
CA THR A 192 -11.87 -10.06 2.18
C THR A 192 -13.01 -10.92 2.75
N GLN A 193 -13.49 -11.91 2.01
CA GLN A 193 -14.54 -12.82 2.48
C GLN A 193 -14.07 -13.69 3.65
N ARG A 194 -12.82 -14.20 3.62
CA ARG A 194 -12.22 -14.90 4.76
C ARG A 194 -12.09 -14.01 5.99
N LEU A 195 -11.76 -12.73 5.81
CA LEU A 195 -11.72 -11.78 6.91
C LEU A 195 -13.13 -11.53 7.46
N ALA A 196 -14.13 -11.28 6.61
CA ALA A 196 -15.52 -11.15 7.02
C ALA A 196 -16.01 -12.39 7.78
N ASN A 197 -15.68 -13.60 7.29
CA ASN A 197 -16.01 -14.86 7.96
C ASN A 197 -15.24 -15.08 9.28
N ARG A 198 -14.13 -14.37 9.53
CA ARG A 198 -13.48 -14.39 10.86
C ARG A 198 -14.24 -13.55 11.88
N PHE A 199 -15.00 -12.56 11.41
CA PHE A 199 -15.95 -11.79 12.21
C PHE A 199 -17.35 -12.43 12.19
N ILE A 200 -17.44 -13.77 12.10
CA ILE A 200 -18.71 -14.46 12.42
C ILE A 200 -19.01 -14.17 13.89
N PRO A 201 -20.16 -13.54 14.20
CA PRO A 201 -20.50 -13.20 15.57
C PRO A 201 -20.55 -14.47 16.41
N GLN A 202 -19.64 -14.57 17.38
CA GLN A 202 -19.82 -15.55 18.45
C GLN A 202 -21.09 -15.16 19.20
N SER A 203 -21.98 -16.14 19.41
CA SER A 203 -23.31 -15.98 19.99
C SER A 203 -23.31 -15.60 21.49
N HIS A 204 -22.30 -14.87 21.97
CA HIS A 204 -22.39 -14.20 23.25
C HIS A 204 -23.38 -13.05 23.13
N LYS A 205 -24.61 -13.29 23.62
CA LYS A 205 -25.73 -12.34 23.53
C LYS A 205 -25.38 -10.94 24.04
N ASP A 206 -24.47 -10.80 25.01
CA ASP A 206 -24.18 -9.52 25.67
C ASP A 206 -22.71 -9.06 25.58
N THR A 207 -22.55 -7.75 25.37
CA THR A 207 -21.24 -7.07 25.38
C THR A 207 -20.61 -7.21 26.77
N ARG A 208 -19.29 -7.43 26.85
CA ARG A 208 -18.61 -7.51 28.15
C ARG A 208 -18.85 -6.24 28.97
N PRO A 209 -19.13 -6.35 30.29
CA PRO A 209 -19.51 -5.19 31.09
C PRO A 209 -18.40 -4.14 31.18
N CYS A 210 -17.12 -4.56 31.19
CA CYS A 210 -15.97 -3.66 31.13
C CYS A 210 -15.86 -2.89 29.80
N ILE A 211 -16.36 -3.46 28.70
CA ILE A 211 -16.40 -2.79 27.40
C ILE A 211 -17.49 -1.72 27.41
N ASN A 212 -18.68 -2.04 27.94
CA ASN A 212 -19.76 -1.06 28.08
C ASN A 212 -19.37 0.09 29.01
N ALA A 213 -18.76 -0.18 30.15
CA ALA A 213 -18.29 0.84 31.09
C ALA A 213 -17.23 1.77 30.47
N ALA A 214 -16.42 1.27 29.53
CA ALA A 214 -15.42 2.08 28.84
C ALA A 214 -16.06 3.13 27.90
N LEU A 215 -17.28 2.91 27.39
CA LEU A 215 -17.98 3.89 26.53
C LEU A 215 -18.38 5.17 27.28
N THR A 216 -18.56 5.06 28.59
CA THR A 216 -18.92 6.18 29.48
C THR A 216 -17.71 6.78 30.20
N THR A 217 -16.50 6.26 29.95
CA THR A 217 -15.26 6.72 30.56
C THR A 217 -14.47 7.55 29.54
N ASP A 218 -13.74 8.57 29.99
CA ASP A 218 -12.81 9.28 29.11
C ASP A 218 -11.55 8.42 28.87
N LEU A 219 -11.38 7.96 27.63
CA LEU A 219 -10.32 7.01 27.26
C LEU A 219 -9.10 7.77 26.76
N CYS A 220 -8.29 8.25 27.69
CA CYS A 220 -7.07 9.02 27.44
C CYS A 220 -5.77 8.20 27.63
N GLY A 221 -4.68 8.67 27.03
CA GLY A 221 -3.36 8.06 27.13
C GLY A 221 -3.23 6.70 26.44
N ILE A 222 -2.11 6.01 26.68
CA ILE A 222 -1.76 4.72 26.03
C ILE A 222 -2.78 3.63 26.37
N ALA A 223 -3.21 3.56 27.65
CA ALA A 223 -4.19 2.59 28.11
C ALA A 223 -5.58 2.86 27.51
N GLY A 224 -6.01 4.14 27.46
CA GLY A 224 -7.25 4.54 26.81
C GLY A 224 -7.27 4.24 25.32
N HIS A 225 -6.18 4.54 24.59
CA HIS A 225 -6.04 4.17 23.18
C HIS A 225 -6.19 2.65 22.96
N SER A 226 -5.52 1.85 23.79
CA SER A 226 -5.63 0.39 23.74
C SER A 226 -7.05 -0.09 24.05
N MET A 227 -7.74 0.57 24.98
CA MET A 227 -9.13 0.24 25.33
C MET A 227 -10.11 0.63 24.21
N ARG A 228 -9.87 1.72 23.47
CA ARG A 228 -10.66 2.06 22.26
C ARG A 228 -10.59 0.95 21.21
N ILE A 229 -9.40 0.35 21.01
CA ILE A 229 -9.24 -0.82 20.15
C ILE A 229 -10.04 -2.01 20.69
N ALA A 230 -10.01 -2.26 22.01
CA ALA A 230 -10.78 -3.33 22.64
C ALA A 230 -12.30 -3.15 22.44
N VAL A 231 -12.81 -1.92 22.60
CA VAL A 231 -14.21 -1.56 22.34
C VAL A 231 -14.56 -1.81 20.86
N ALA A 232 -13.79 -1.23 19.94
CA ALA A 232 -14.06 -1.35 18.51
C ALA A 232 -14.04 -2.81 18.04
N THR A 233 -13.04 -3.59 18.47
CA THR A 233 -12.96 -5.02 18.13
C THR A 233 -14.14 -5.81 18.69
N GLU A 234 -14.60 -5.54 19.91
CA GLU A 234 -15.76 -6.21 20.50
C GLU A 234 -17.03 -5.98 19.67
N PHE A 235 -17.34 -4.73 19.32
CA PHE A 235 -18.56 -4.38 18.59
C PHE A 235 -18.52 -4.82 17.12
N LEU A 236 -17.37 -4.72 16.45
CA LEU A 236 -17.20 -5.29 15.11
C LEU A 236 -17.43 -6.81 15.11
N ASN A 237 -16.93 -7.54 16.12
CA ASN A 237 -17.18 -8.98 16.26
C ASN A 237 -18.65 -9.28 16.60
N ARG A 238 -19.44 -8.30 17.02
CA ARG A 238 -20.90 -8.44 17.22
C ARG A 238 -21.71 -8.06 15.97
N GLY A 239 -21.04 -7.75 14.86
CA GLY A 239 -21.68 -7.44 13.59
C GLY A 239 -22.03 -5.96 13.39
N PHE A 240 -21.53 -5.06 14.24
CA PHE A 240 -21.68 -3.62 14.00
C PHE A 240 -20.89 -3.23 12.74
N SER A 241 -21.45 -2.34 11.94
CA SER A 241 -20.73 -1.78 10.79
C SER A 241 -19.57 -0.90 11.28
N PRO A 242 -18.56 -0.62 10.41
CA PRO A 242 -17.51 0.34 10.73
C PRO A 242 -18.06 1.72 11.13
N GLU A 243 -19.14 2.15 10.48
CA GLU A 243 -19.82 3.43 10.72
C GLU A 243 -20.48 3.43 12.10
N GLN A 244 -21.28 2.41 12.43
CA GLN A 244 -21.90 2.27 13.75
C GLN A 244 -20.85 2.18 14.87
N THR A 245 -19.76 1.45 14.63
CA THR A 245 -18.67 1.28 15.61
C THR A 245 -17.92 2.59 15.84
N ALA A 246 -17.71 3.40 14.79
CA ALA A 246 -17.05 4.69 14.91
C ALA A 246 -17.86 5.66 15.78
N GLU A 247 -19.19 5.63 15.67
CA GLU A 247 -20.10 6.49 16.46
C GLU A 247 -20.10 6.18 17.97
N LEU A 248 -19.68 4.99 18.39
CA LEU A 248 -19.57 4.63 19.81
C LEU A 248 -18.66 5.55 20.60
N PHE A 249 -17.70 6.22 19.93
CA PHE A 249 -16.75 7.12 20.56
C PHE A 249 -17.20 8.58 20.59
N LYS A 250 -18.46 8.87 20.24
CA LYS A 250 -18.98 10.26 20.14
C LYS A 250 -18.97 11.03 21.46
N SER A 251 -18.99 10.33 22.60
CA SER A 251 -18.88 10.92 23.95
C SER A 251 -17.45 11.36 24.31
N GLN A 252 -16.45 10.93 23.55
CA GLN A 252 -15.04 11.24 23.84
C GLN A 252 -14.73 12.69 23.46
N SER A 253 -13.96 13.36 24.32
CA SER A 253 -13.61 14.77 24.14
C SER A 253 -12.89 15.07 22.82
N ASP A 254 -12.10 14.11 22.31
CA ASP A 254 -11.31 14.20 21.10
C ASP A 254 -11.99 13.63 19.83
N TYR A 255 -13.30 13.36 19.92
CA TYR A 255 -14.01 12.63 18.87
C TYR A 255 -14.00 13.34 17.52
N ASN A 256 -13.64 12.58 16.48
CA ASN A 256 -13.77 12.97 15.09
C ASN A 256 -14.18 11.77 14.25
N ILE A 257 -15.38 11.80 13.65
CA ILE A 257 -15.95 10.67 12.90
C ILE A 257 -15.01 10.16 11.78
N LYS A 258 -14.36 11.05 11.02
CA LYS A 258 -13.47 10.65 9.92
C LYS A 258 -12.26 9.89 10.45
N LYS A 259 -11.66 10.38 11.54
CA LYS A 259 -10.50 9.75 12.19
C LYS A 259 -10.90 8.43 12.85
N SER A 260 -12.03 8.38 13.56
CA SER A 260 -12.55 7.16 14.18
C SER A 260 -12.83 6.09 13.14
N LEU A 261 -13.52 6.44 12.06
CA LEU A 261 -13.84 5.54 10.95
C LEU A 261 -12.58 4.99 10.28
N TYR A 262 -11.56 5.82 10.09
CA TYR A 262 -10.26 5.39 9.58
C TYR A 262 -9.65 4.28 10.46
N TYR A 263 -9.59 4.47 11.78
CA TYR A 263 -9.03 3.48 12.70
C TYR A 263 -9.89 2.22 12.79
N VAL A 264 -11.22 2.34 12.81
CA VAL A 264 -12.12 1.19 12.82
C VAL A 264 -11.94 0.34 11.56
N ARG A 265 -11.79 0.98 10.38
CA ARG A 265 -11.51 0.29 9.12
C ARG A 265 -10.12 -0.34 9.10
N ASP A 266 -9.11 0.28 9.72
CA ASP A 266 -7.78 -0.33 9.89
C ASP A 266 -7.84 -1.57 10.80
N ILE A 267 -8.55 -1.51 11.93
CA ILE A 267 -8.82 -2.65 12.83
C ILE A 267 -9.45 -3.82 12.07
N LEU A 268 -10.46 -3.54 11.24
CA LEU A 268 -11.12 -4.55 10.42
C LEU A 268 -10.16 -5.14 9.37
N THR A 269 -9.43 -4.26 8.67
CA THR A 269 -8.46 -4.63 7.63
C THR A 269 -7.33 -5.50 8.18
N ARG A 270 -6.84 -5.20 9.39
CA ARG A 270 -5.80 -5.98 10.08
C ARG A 270 -6.36 -7.16 10.88
N SER A 271 -7.69 -7.26 10.99
CA SER A 271 -8.39 -8.36 11.65
C SER A 271 -7.96 -8.59 13.09
N TYR A 272 -7.96 -7.52 13.88
CA TYR A 272 -7.62 -7.60 15.29
C TYR A 272 -8.61 -8.49 16.02
N ARG A 273 -8.10 -9.36 16.90
CA ARG A 273 -8.93 -10.20 17.75
C ARG A 273 -9.42 -9.41 18.96
N PRO A 274 -10.64 -9.71 19.48
CA PRO A 274 -11.07 -9.17 20.75
C PRO A 274 -10.04 -9.40 21.84
N PHE A 275 -9.79 -8.37 22.65
CA PHE A 275 -8.81 -8.45 23.72
C PHE A 275 -9.22 -9.49 24.75
N LYS A 276 -8.27 -10.29 25.26
CA LYS A 276 -8.52 -11.23 26.36
C LYS A 276 -8.85 -10.46 27.65
N CYS A 277 -9.58 -11.10 28.57
CA CYS A 277 -9.87 -10.49 29.88
C CYS A 277 -8.59 -10.16 30.67
N SER A 278 -7.54 -10.96 30.54
CA SER A 278 -6.22 -10.67 31.14
C SER A 278 -5.59 -9.40 30.57
N THR A 279 -5.76 -9.13 29.27
CA THR A 279 -5.28 -7.90 28.64
C THR A 279 -6.03 -6.69 29.18
N ILE A 280 -7.37 -6.74 29.22
CA ILE A 280 -8.20 -5.64 29.73
C ILE A 280 -7.88 -5.36 31.21
N ARG A 281 -7.59 -6.39 32.00
CA ARG A 281 -7.16 -6.24 33.40
C ARG A 281 -5.82 -5.51 33.52
N LYS A 282 -4.81 -5.89 32.72
CA LYS A 282 -3.52 -5.20 32.70
C LYS A 282 -3.64 -3.72 32.30
N LEU A 283 -4.63 -3.40 31.47
CA LEU A 283 -4.93 -2.01 31.09
C LEU A 283 -5.70 -1.23 32.18
N GLY A 284 -6.13 -1.89 33.26
CA GLY A 284 -6.85 -1.25 34.37
C GLY A 284 -8.36 -1.09 34.17
N PHE A 285 -8.94 -1.65 33.11
CA PHE A 285 -10.37 -1.48 32.78
C PHE A 285 -11.26 -2.64 33.22
N CYS A 286 -10.71 -3.66 33.90
CA CYS A 286 -11.52 -4.78 34.39
C CYS A 286 -12.31 -4.35 35.63
N LEU A 287 -13.63 -4.51 35.61
CA LEU A 287 -14.50 -4.15 36.73
C LEU A 287 -14.25 -5.07 37.93
N GLN A 288 -14.35 -4.52 39.14
CA GLN A 288 -14.13 -5.30 40.36
C GLN A 288 -15.10 -6.47 40.48
N ASN A 289 -16.39 -6.22 40.24
CA ASN A 289 -17.48 -7.21 40.29
C ASN A 289 -17.72 -7.86 38.92
N CYS A 290 -16.69 -8.01 38.08
CA CYS A 290 -16.86 -8.62 36.77
C CYS A 290 -17.14 -10.13 36.94
N PRO A 291 -18.22 -10.68 36.34
CA PRO A 291 -18.55 -12.11 36.45
C PRO A 291 -17.51 -13.03 35.78
N ARG A 292 -16.60 -12.45 34.99
CA ARG A 292 -15.49 -13.15 34.32
C ARG A 292 -14.14 -12.94 35.03
N ARG A 293 -14.13 -12.32 36.22
CA ARG A 293 -12.92 -12.18 37.03
C ARG A 293 -12.65 -13.54 37.72
N PRO A 294 -11.43 -14.11 37.59
CA PRO A 294 -11.03 -15.28 38.36
C PRO A 294 -11.17 -14.95 39.84
N ILE A 295 -11.71 -15.90 40.61
CA ILE A 295 -11.63 -15.86 42.07
C ILE A 295 -10.14 -15.86 42.41
N GLU A 296 -9.70 -14.85 43.13
CA GLU A 296 -8.34 -14.83 43.68
C GLU A 296 -8.28 -15.94 44.73
N THR A 297 -7.71 -17.09 44.37
CA THR A 297 -7.31 -18.17 45.27
C THR A 297 -5.97 -17.86 45.89
#